data_AF-A0A2V2BCZ8-F1
#
_entry.id   AF-A0A2V2BCZ8-F1
#
_cell.length_a   1.000
_cell.length_b   1.000
_cell.length_c   1.000
_cell.angle_alpha   90.00
_cell.angle_beta   90.00
_cell.angle_gamma   90.00
#
_symmetry.space_group_name_H-M   'P 1'
#
loop_
_entity.id
_entity.type
_entity.pdbx_description
1 polymer ?
#
loop_
_entity_poly.entity_id
_entity_poly.type
_entity_poly.pdbx_seq_one_letter_code
_entity_poly.pdbx_strand_id
1 'polypeptide(L)'
;MLFHDDEKGHLILGEAVVSLALGDREISIDTLIAELNQMAEEETRDSRLAEICDARHWLKQFRLSQVRSDSGLRWLMAASQDESGKPHENVIRLRPEEDEDR
;
A
#
# COMPACT_ATOMS: atom_id res chain seq x y z
N MET A 1 -4.79 6.01 -26.84
CA MET A 1 -5.80 5.88 -25.77
C MET A 1 -5.65 4.49 -25.19
N LEU A 2 -5.17 4.39 -23.95
CA LEU A 2 -4.85 3.13 -23.28
C LEU A 2 -6.02 2.79 -22.35
N PHE A 3 -7.12 2.32 -22.94
CA PHE A 3 -8.18 1.67 -22.17
C PHE A 3 -7.76 0.21 -22.04
N HIS A 4 -6.85 -0.06 -21.10
CA HIS A 4 -6.52 -1.43 -20.75
C HIS A 4 -7.44 -1.81 -19.58
N ASP A 5 -8.58 -2.38 -19.94
CA ASP A 5 -9.23 -3.50 -19.24
C ASP A 5 -8.78 -3.75 -17.77
N ASP A 6 -9.06 -2.79 -16.87
CA ASP A 6 -8.72 -2.86 -15.45
C ASP A 6 -9.34 -4.10 -14.77
N GLU A 7 -10.36 -4.71 -15.37
CA GLU A 7 -10.99 -5.93 -14.87
C GLU A 7 -10.17 -7.21 -15.15
N LYS A 8 -9.38 -7.26 -16.23
CA LYS A 8 -8.59 -8.46 -16.56
C LYS A 8 -7.27 -8.55 -15.80
N GLY A 9 -6.65 -7.42 -15.46
CA GLY A 9 -5.40 -7.42 -14.69
C GLY A 9 -5.52 -8.08 -13.31
N HIS A 10 -6.72 -8.06 -12.73
CA HIS A 10 -6.99 -8.71 -11.45
C HIS A 10 -7.25 -10.22 -11.54
N LEU A 11 -7.54 -10.74 -12.73
CA LEU A 11 -7.87 -12.16 -12.92
C LEU A 11 -6.65 -13.05 -12.69
N ILE A 12 -5.48 -12.66 -13.22
CA ILE A 12 -4.20 -13.35 -12.98
C ILE A 12 -3.78 -13.30 -11.51
N LEU A 13 -4.04 -12.18 -10.84
CA LEU A 13 -3.81 -12.04 -9.40
C LEU A 13 -4.71 -12.99 -8.60
N GLY A 14 -5.99 -13.08 -8.96
CA GLY A 14 -6.93 -14.03 -8.37
C GLY A 14 -6.53 -15.48 -8.62
N GLU A 15 -6.08 -15.82 -9.83
CA GLU A 15 -5.58 -17.15 -10.19
C GLU A 15 -4.38 -17.55 -9.31
N ALA A 16 -3.41 -16.65 -9.14
CA ALA A 16 -2.26 -16.89 -8.26
C ALA A 16 -2.68 -17.06 -6.78
N VAL A 17 -3.62 -16.24 -6.29
CA VAL A 17 -4.16 -16.39 -4.92
C VAL A 17 -4.84 -17.75 -4.74
N VAL A 18 -5.65 -18.18 -5.71
CA VAL A 18 -6.33 -19.48 -5.66
C VAL A 18 -5.31 -20.62 -5.70
N SER A 19 -4.27 -20.53 -6.53
CA SER A 19 -3.17 -21.53 -6.57
C SER A 19 -2.50 -21.66 -5.19
N LEU A 20 -2.15 -20.53 -4.57
CA LEU A 20 -1.55 -20.51 -3.23
C LEU A 20 -2.50 -21.06 -2.16
N ALA A 21 -3.78 -20.69 -2.20
CA ALA A 21 -4.79 -21.16 -1.25
C ALA A 21 -5.06 -22.67 -1.38
N LEU A 22 -5.08 -23.20 -2.61
CA LEU A 22 -5.20 -24.64 -2.86
C LEU A 22 -3.96 -25.41 -2.38
N GLY A 23 -2.78 -24.79 -2.45
CA GLY A 23 -1.53 -25.34 -1.94
C GLY A 23 -1.34 -25.22 -0.43
N ASP A 24 -2.33 -24.68 0.30
CA ASP A 24 -2.26 -24.36 1.74
C ASP A 24 -1.02 -23.50 2.09
N ARG A 25 -0.62 -22.64 1.14
CA ARG A 25 0.54 -21.75 1.25
C ARG A 25 0.08 -20.41 1.81
N GLU A 26 0.96 -19.77 2.57
CA GLU A 26 0.74 -18.42 3.06
C GLU A 26 0.53 -17.44 1.90
N ILE A 27 -0.53 -16.63 1.99
CA ILE A 27 -0.84 -15.59 1.01
C ILE A 27 -0.17 -14.30 1.50
N SER A 28 1.01 -14.01 0.95
CA SER A 28 1.78 -12.79 1.19
C SER A 28 2.21 -12.17 -0.14
N ILE A 29 2.68 -10.92 -0.13
CA ILE A 29 3.17 -10.25 -1.35
C ILE A 29 4.35 -11.02 -1.95
N ASP A 30 5.24 -11.54 -1.10
CA ASP A 30 6.42 -12.26 -1.58
C ASP A 30 6.05 -13.63 -2.18
N THR A 31 5.09 -14.35 -1.59
CA THR A 31 4.59 -15.62 -2.16
C THR A 31 3.78 -15.42 -3.43
N LEU A 32 3.00 -14.34 -3.54
CA LEU A 32 2.31 -13.97 -4.77
C LEU A 32 3.27 -13.63 -5.91
N ILE A 33 4.35 -12.89 -5.63
CA ILE A 33 5.37 -12.59 -6.64
C ILE A 33 6.07 -13.88 -7.10
N ALA A 34 6.36 -14.81 -6.17
CA ALA A 34 6.96 -16.09 -6.50
C ALA A 34 6.06 -16.94 -7.40
N GLU A 35 4.77 -17.05 -7.06
CA GLU A 35 3.79 -17.80 -7.85
C GLU A 35 3.63 -17.19 -9.26
N LEU A 36 3.53 -15.86 -9.36
CA LEU A 36 3.48 -15.17 -10.65
C LEU A 36 4.75 -15.36 -11.49
N ASN A 37 5.92 -15.49 -10.88
CA ASN A 37 7.14 -15.82 -11.61
C ASN A 37 7.09 -17.24 -12.16
N GLN A 38 6.62 -18.21 -11.37
CA GLN A 38 6.44 -19.58 -11.83
C GLN A 38 5.44 -19.64 -13.00
N MET A 39 4.30 -18.95 -12.89
CA MET A 39 3.32 -18.86 -13.97
C MET A 39 3.92 -18.23 -15.25
N ALA A 40 4.86 -17.30 -15.14
CA ALA A 40 5.55 -16.72 -16.30
C ALA A 40 6.59 -17.66 -16.92
N GLU A 41 7.24 -18.52 -16.13
CA GLU A 41 8.20 -19.51 -16.64
C GLU A 41 7.50 -20.62 -17.43
N GLU A 42 6.28 -20.97 -17.05
CA GLU A 42 5.47 -22.00 -17.69
C GLU A 42 4.64 -21.48 -18.88
N GLU A 43 4.51 -20.16 -19.02
CA GLU A 43 3.67 -19.53 -20.05
C GLU A 43 4.44 -19.17 -21.33
N THR A 44 3.82 -19.44 -22.47
CA THR A 44 4.40 -19.18 -23.81
C THR A 44 3.66 -18.09 -24.58
N ARG A 45 2.48 -17.69 -24.11
CA ARG A 45 1.69 -16.63 -24.73
C ARG A 45 2.10 -15.26 -24.23
N ASP A 46 2.60 -14.43 -25.14
CA ASP A 46 2.99 -13.05 -24.88
C ASP A 46 1.89 -12.22 -24.19
N SER A 47 0.63 -12.44 -24.55
CA SER A 47 -0.50 -11.71 -23.93
C SER A 47 -0.62 -12.00 -22.44
N ARG A 48 -0.43 -13.25 -22.02
CA ARG A 48 -0.52 -13.64 -20.60
C ARG A 48 0.75 -13.29 -19.85
N LEU A 49 1.92 -13.32 -20.51
CA LEU A 49 3.16 -12.79 -19.94
C LEU A 49 3.05 -11.28 -19.64
N ALA A 50 2.37 -10.52 -20.49
CA ALA A 50 2.08 -9.11 -20.23
C ALA A 50 1.20 -8.93 -19.00
N GLU A 51 0.09 -9.67 -18.89
CA GLU A 51 -0.79 -9.64 -17.72
C GLU A 51 -0.06 -10.02 -16.41
N ILE A 52 0.83 -11.02 -16.46
CA ILE A 52 1.67 -11.42 -15.31
C ILE A 52 2.68 -10.33 -14.96
N CYS A 53 3.29 -9.66 -15.94
CA CYS A 53 4.15 -8.50 -15.71
C CYS A 53 3.41 -7.36 -15.02
N ASP A 54 2.19 -7.05 -15.47
CA ASP A 54 1.36 -5.98 -14.92
C ASP A 54 0.94 -6.30 -13.49
N ALA A 55 0.52 -7.54 -13.20
CA ALA A 55 0.21 -8.00 -11.86
C ALA A 55 1.41 -7.88 -10.90
N ARG A 56 2.62 -8.25 -11.35
CA ARG A 56 3.85 -8.08 -10.56
C ARG A 56 4.19 -6.61 -10.34
N HIS A 57 3.97 -5.74 -11.32
CA HIS A 57 4.19 -4.31 -11.17
C HIS A 57 3.23 -3.72 -10.13
N TRP A 58 1.95 -4.07 -10.21
CA TRP A 58 0.93 -3.64 -9.26
C TRP A 58 1.28 -4.05 -7.83
N LEU A 59 1.68 -5.30 -7.59
CA LEU A 59 2.11 -5.78 -6.26
C LEU A 59 3.30 -5.00 -5.69
N LYS A 60 4.28 -4.65 -6.54
CA LYS A 60 5.43 -3.84 -6.13
C LYS A 60 5.01 -2.42 -5.74
N GLN A 61 4.12 -1.79 -6.52
CA GLN A 61 3.58 -0.47 -6.20
C GLN A 61 2.75 -0.50 -4.91
N PHE A 62 1.94 -1.54 -4.72
CA PHE A 62 1.16 -1.75 -3.50
C PHE A 62 2.06 -1.84 -2.26
N ARG A 63 3.16 -2.60 -2.34
CA ARG A 63 4.18 -2.66 -1.27
C ARG A 63 4.76 -1.28 -0.94
N LEU A 64 5.10 -0.48 -1.96
CA LEU A 64 5.61 0.89 -1.77
C LEU A 64 4.56 1.85 -1.19
N SER A 65 3.27 1.61 -1.48
CA SER A 65 2.16 2.36 -0.90
C SER A 65 2.01 2.05 0.60
N GLN A 66 2.08 0.77 1.00
CA GLN A 66 2.03 0.38 2.41
C GLN A 66 3.15 1.01 3.25
N VAL A 67 4.38 1.02 2.73
CA VAL A 67 5.53 1.65 3.42
C VAL A 67 5.31 3.15 3.61
N ARG A 68 4.67 3.82 2.64
CA ARG A 68 4.33 5.24 2.73
C ARG A 68 3.19 5.51 3.71
N SER A 69 2.15 4.68 3.73
CA SER A 69 1.07 4.82 4.73
C SER A 69 1.57 4.58 6.15
N ASP A 70 2.47 3.63 6.36
CA ASP A 70 3.06 3.35 7.67
C ASP A 70 3.95 4.53 8.16
N SER A 71 4.77 5.07 7.25
CA SER A 71 5.58 6.26 7.52
C SER A 71 4.72 7.50 7.83
N GLY A 72 3.56 7.64 7.16
CA GLY A 72 2.59 8.71 7.38
C GLY A 72 1.83 8.60 8.70
N LEU A 73 1.76 7.42 9.32
CA LEU A 73 1.17 7.19 10.64
C LEU A 73 2.20 7.23 11.77
N ARG A 74 3.50 7.31 11.44
CA ARG A 74 4.57 7.33 12.43
C ARG A 74 4.48 8.51 13.40
N TRP A 75 4.01 9.68 12.96
CA TRP A 75 3.79 10.83 13.86
C TRP A 75 2.66 10.57 14.87
N LEU A 76 1.66 9.77 14.48
CA LEU A 76 0.53 9.40 15.34
C LEU A 76 0.96 8.38 16.41
N MET A 77 1.86 7.45 16.05
CA MET A 77 2.45 6.49 16.99
C MET A 77 3.51 7.13 17.90
N ALA A 78 4.22 8.16 17.45
CA ALA A 78 5.14 8.90 18.29
C ALA A 78 4.41 9.69 19.39
N ALA A 79 3.22 10.22 19.07
CA ALA A 79 2.41 10.99 20.02
C ALA A 79 1.80 10.14 21.16
N SER A 80 1.78 8.80 21.04
CA SER A 80 1.26 7.92 22.09
C SER A 80 2.32 7.46 23.11
N GLN A 81 3.58 7.86 22.95
CA GLN A 81 4.66 7.52 23.90
C GLN A 81 5.04 8.65 24.87
N ASP A 82 4.44 9.84 24.76
CA ASP A 82 4.81 11.00 25.60
C ASP A 82 3.84 11.26 26.76
N GLU A 83 3.63 10.25 27.61
CA GLU A 83 3.10 10.44 28.97
C GLU A 83 4.27 10.42 29.98
N SER A 84 5.18 11.38 29.85
CA SER A 84 6.07 11.76 30.95
C SER A 84 6.55 13.21 30.80
N GLY A 85 5.63 14.13 31.08
CA GLY A 85 5.90 15.40 31.76
C GLY A 85 7.05 16.26 31.23
N LYS A 86 6.73 17.19 30.34
CA LYS A 86 7.28 18.57 30.31
C LYS A 86 6.37 19.45 29.45
N PRO A 87 6.09 20.70 29.86
CA PRO A 87 5.14 21.56 29.16
C PRO A 87 5.75 22.04 27.85
N HIS A 88 5.12 21.67 26.74
CA HIS A 88 5.51 22.12 25.40
C HIS A 88 5.08 23.59 25.21
N GLU A 89 6.06 24.47 25.02
CA GLU A 89 5.87 25.85 24.58
C GLU A 89 5.38 25.87 23.13
N ASN A 90 4.10 25.60 22.90
CA ASN A 90 3.46 25.93 21.63
C ASN A 90 1.98 26.29 21.81
N VAL A 91 1.70 27.13 22.81
CA VAL A 91 0.36 27.68 23.03
C VAL A 91 0.25 28.97 22.23
N ILE A 92 -0.47 28.93 21.11
CA ILE A 92 -0.89 30.13 20.39
C ILE A 92 -1.94 30.83 21.26
N ARG A 93 -1.54 31.84 22.03
CA ARG A 93 -2.48 32.74 22.72
C ARG A 93 -3.01 33.75 21.71
N LEU A 94 -4.29 33.60 21.36
CA LEU A 94 -5.03 34.66 20.70
C LEU A 94 -5.17 35.83 21.69
N ARG A 95 -4.56 36.98 21.34
CA ARG A 95 -4.79 38.24 22.04
C ARG A 95 -6.26 38.63 21.82
N PRO A 96 -7.03 38.94 22.87
CA PRO A 96 -8.29 39.63 22.68
C PRO A 96 -7.98 41.07 22.26
N GLU A 97 -8.51 41.48 21.11
CA GLU A 97 -8.53 42.86 20.65
C GLU A 97 -9.32 43.69 21.69
N GLU A 98 -8.69 44.73 22.22
CA GLU A 98 -9.36 45.68 23.12
C GLU A 98 -10.21 46.62 22.25
N ASP A 99 -11.53 46.40 22.22
CA ASP A 99 -12.49 47.39 21.72
C ASP A 99 -12.44 48.61 22.65
N GLU A 100 -11.75 49.67 22.21
CA GLU A 100 -11.73 50.97 22.87
C GLU A 100 -12.98 51.76 22.44
N ASP A 101 -14.12 51.45 23.05
CA ASP A 101 -15.29 52.35 23.06
C ASP A 101 -14.98 53.56 23.95
N ARG A 102 -14.78 54.74 23.35
CA ARG A 102 -15.08 56.01 24.01
C ARG A 102 -15.45 57.14 23.06
#